data_AF-A0A6P1YPJ7-F1
#
_entry.id   AF-A0A6P1YPJ7-F1
#
_cell.length_a   1.000
_cell.length_b   1.000
_cell.length_c   1.000
_cell.angle_alpha   90.00
_cell.angle_beta   90.00
_cell.angle_gamma   90.00
#
_symmetry.space_group_name_H-M   'P 1'
#
loop_
_entity.id
_entity.type
_entity.pdbx_description
1 polymer ?
#
loop_
_entity_poly.entity_id
_entity_poly.type
_entity_poly.pdbx_seq_one_letter_code
_entity_poly.pdbx_strand_id
1 'polypeptide(L)'
;MRKTTPAALFTAALACAQLAAPIASAQGIDSLTGRVWVETAPANKMPGTLLVFFNDGTLLMDSCWETYALRRWKRTAPDALSWDEDGATVSATVAKLTATDLTLKVKAGRDVVEHRYARPKVPFVCPDMKR
;
A
#
# COMPACT_ATOMS: atom_id res chain seq x y z
N MET A 1 0.31 67.89 40.22
CA MET A 1 0.94 66.58 40.51
C MET A 1 0.39 65.56 39.53
N ARG A 2 1.22 65.10 38.58
CA ARG A 2 0.86 64.11 37.55
C ARG A 2 1.11 62.70 38.12
N LYS A 3 0.15 61.79 38.03
CA LYS A 3 0.38 60.36 38.23
C LYS A 3 0.02 59.64 36.94
N THR A 4 1.05 59.19 36.23
CA THR A 4 0.99 58.34 35.04
C THR A 4 0.89 56.88 35.47
N THR A 5 -0.18 56.20 35.04
CA THR A 5 -0.38 54.75 35.20
C THR A 5 0.21 54.04 33.97
N PRO A 6 0.98 52.95 34.09
CA PRO A 6 1.50 52.24 32.93
C PRO A 6 0.44 51.35 32.30
N ALA A 7 0.43 51.33 30.97
CA ALA A 7 -0.40 50.47 30.14
C ALA A 7 0.06 49.01 30.23
N ALA A 8 -0.89 48.10 30.49
CA ALA A 8 -0.66 46.66 30.39
C ALA A 8 -0.74 46.23 28.93
N LEU A 9 0.38 45.70 28.42
CA LEU A 9 0.48 45.04 27.12
C LEU A 9 -0.22 43.68 27.19
N PHE A 10 -1.37 43.53 26.53
CA PHE A 10 -1.97 42.23 26.27
C PHE A 10 -1.31 41.62 25.03
N THR A 11 -0.42 40.65 25.23
CA THR A 11 0.13 39.83 24.14
C THR A 11 -0.92 38.78 23.74
N ALA A 12 -1.49 38.94 22.55
CA ALA A 12 -2.38 37.94 21.96
C ALA A 12 -1.56 36.69 21.58
N ALA A 13 -1.77 35.58 22.27
CA ALA A 13 -1.26 34.28 21.84
C ALA A 13 -2.18 33.73 20.75
N LEU A 14 -1.71 33.76 19.50
CA LEU A 14 -2.32 33.01 18.40
C LEU A 14 -2.19 31.52 18.71
N ALA A 15 -3.29 30.89 19.13
CA ALA A 15 -3.38 29.44 19.22
C ALA A 15 -3.39 28.87 17.80
N CYS A 16 -2.24 28.38 17.35
CA CYS A 16 -2.13 27.61 16.12
C CYS A 16 -2.81 26.25 16.37
N ALA A 17 -4.09 26.14 16.00
CA ALA A 17 -4.82 24.88 16.07
C ALA A 17 -4.20 23.91 15.04
N GLN A 18 -3.29 23.07 15.51
CA GLN A 18 -2.78 21.94 14.73
C GLN A 18 -3.94 20.95 14.54
N LEU A 19 -4.56 20.98 13.35
CA LEU A 19 -5.40 19.88 12.89
C LEU A 19 -4.49 18.68 12.59
N ALA A 20 -4.04 18.00 13.64
CA ALA A 20 -3.51 16.66 13.52
C ALA A 20 -4.67 15.77 13.07
N ALA A 21 -4.68 15.37 11.80
CA ALA A 21 -5.57 14.32 11.34
C ALA A 21 -5.35 13.10 12.27
N PRO A 22 -6.41 12.44 12.75
CA PRO A 22 -6.24 11.24 13.55
C PRO A 22 -5.47 10.23 12.71
N ILE A 23 -4.30 9.81 13.21
CA ILE A 23 -3.64 8.60 12.70
C ILE A 23 -4.64 7.49 12.99
N ALA A 24 -5.31 7.01 11.93
CA ALA A 24 -6.28 5.93 12.05
C ALA A 24 -5.61 4.78 12.81
N SER A 25 -6.23 4.38 13.93
CA SER A 25 -5.70 3.32 14.76
C SER A 25 -5.53 2.07 13.91
N ALA A 26 -4.36 1.44 14.01
CA ALA A 26 -4.01 0.26 13.24
C ALA A 26 -5.15 -0.77 13.36
N GLN A 27 -5.89 -0.96 12.26
CA GLN A 27 -6.65 -2.18 12.10
C GLN A 27 -5.67 -3.34 12.29
N GLY A 28 -6.13 -4.43 12.93
CA GLY A 28 -5.28 -5.58 13.25
C GLY A 28 -4.39 -5.96 12.07
N ILE A 29 -3.11 -6.25 12.34
CA ILE A 29 -2.09 -6.42 11.29
C ILE A 29 -2.56 -7.51 10.31
N ASP A 30 -2.76 -7.11 9.06
CA ASP A 30 -3.22 -8.04 8.04
C ASP A 30 -2.11 -9.03 7.67
N SER A 31 -2.46 -10.32 7.58
CA SER A 31 -1.59 -11.42 7.16
C SER A 31 -0.86 -11.22 5.82
N LEU A 32 -1.31 -10.35 4.92
CA LEU A 32 -0.65 -10.04 3.65
C LEU A 32 0.50 -9.02 3.83
N THR A 33 0.46 -8.24 4.91
CA THR A 33 1.38 -7.14 5.16
C THR A 33 2.73 -7.60 5.71
N GLY A 34 3.73 -6.73 5.63
CA GLY A 34 5.09 -6.98 6.15
C GLY A 34 5.88 -8.00 5.32
N ARG A 35 5.44 -8.28 4.09
CA ARG A 35 6.06 -9.25 3.16
C ARG A 35 6.17 -8.66 1.76
N VAL A 36 7.19 -9.11 1.04
CA VAL A 36 7.35 -8.87 -0.40
C VAL A 36 6.95 -10.14 -1.13
N TRP A 37 6.11 -9.98 -2.14
CA TRP A 37 5.60 -11.06 -2.98
C TRP A 37 6.06 -10.84 -4.41
N VAL A 38 6.80 -11.79 -4.98
CA VAL A 38 7.26 -11.73 -6.37
C VAL A 38 6.58 -12.84 -7.17
N GLU A 39 5.99 -12.48 -8.30
CA GLU A 39 5.27 -13.40 -9.15
C GLU A 39 6.22 -14.44 -9.77
N THR A 40 5.87 -15.72 -9.64
CA THR A 40 6.73 -16.83 -10.07
C THR A 40 6.34 -17.41 -11.42
N ALA A 41 5.14 -17.09 -11.91
CA ALA A 41 4.59 -17.62 -13.16
C ALA A 41 3.73 -16.55 -13.87
N PRO A 42 4.33 -15.45 -14.34
CA PRO A 42 3.59 -14.35 -14.95
C PRO A 42 2.90 -14.80 -16.24
N ALA A 43 1.58 -14.60 -16.31
CA ALA A 43 0.78 -14.99 -17.47
C ALA A 43 1.20 -14.24 -18.76
N ASN A 44 1.59 -12.99 -18.62
CA ASN A 44 2.04 -12.11 -19.71
C ASN A 44 3.56 -12.18 -19.96
N LYS A 45 4.27 -13.10 -19.32
CA LYS A 45 5.74 -13.24 -19.37
C LYS A 45 6.52 -12.01 -18.91
N MET A 46 5.89 -11.03 -18.26
CA MET A 46 6.58 -9.91 -17.64
C MET A 46 7.23 -10.41 -16.34
N PRO A 47 8.56 -10.44 -16.25
CA PRO A 47 9.22 -10.97 -15.08
C PRO A 47 9.09 -10.02 -13.89
N GLY A 48 8.97 -10.61 -12.71
CA GLY A 48 9.21 -9.92 -11.45
C GLY A 48 8.14 -8.94 -11.02
N THR A 49 6.87 -9.14 -11.42
CA THR A 49 5.75 -8.46 -10.77
C THR A 49 5.89 -8.61 -9.26
N LEU A 50 5.90 -7.49 -8.55
CA LEU A 50 6.16 -7.40 -7.13
C LEU A 50 4.98 -6.70 -6.45
N LEU A 51 4.53 -7.26 -5.33
CA LEU A 51 3.50 -6.67 -4.48
C LEU A 51 4.01 -6.52 -3.04
N VAL A 52 3.79 -5.36 -2.45
CA VAL A 52 3.98 -5.11 -1.01
C VAL A 52 2.73 -4.44 -0.46
N PHE A 53 2.02 -5.16 0.40
CA PHE A 53 0.86 -4.66 1.12
C PHE A 53 1.33 -4.00 2.43
N PHE A 54 1.01 -2.72 2.61
CA PHE A 54 1.26 -1.98 3.84
C PHE A 54 0.00 -1.92 4.70
N ASN A 55 0.17 -1.85 6.03
CA ASN A 55 -0.94 -1.90 6.98
C ASN A 55 -1.78 -0.61 7.00
N ASP A 56 -1.29 0.46 6.38
CA ASP A 56 -2.04 1.72 6.20
C ASP A 56 -2.96 1.70 4.96
N GLY A 57 -3.04 0.58 4.25
CA GLY A 57 -3.81 0.45 3.01
C GLY A 57 -3.04 0.89 1.75
N THR A 58 -1.74 1.18 1.85
CA THR A 58 -0.87 1.38 0.68
C THR A 58 -0.48 0.02 0.08
N LEU A 59 -0.55 -0.09 -1.24
CA LEU A 59 -0.04 -1.21 -2.03
C LEU A 59 1.05 -0.69 -2.97
N LEU A 60 2.28 -1.14 -2.78
CA LEU A 60 3.35 -0.96 -3.76
C LEU A 60 3.26 -2.09 -4.78
N MET A 61 3.15 -1.71 -6.04
CA MET A 61 3.21 -2.60 -7.19
C MET A 61 4.44 -2.20 -8.01
N ASP A 62 5.15 -3.18 -8.54
CA ASP A 62 6.26 -2.96 -9.45
C ASP A 62 6.39 -4.17 -10.38
N SER A 63 7.17 -4.05 -11.45
CA SER A 63 7.63 -5.19 -12.23
C SER A 63 9.02 -4.89 -12.78
N CYS A 64 9.75 -5.88 -13.28
CA CYS A 64 11.11 -5.59 -13.77
C CYS A 64 11.12 -4.66 -15.01
N TRP A 65 9.97 -4.44 -15.65
CA TRP A 65 9.84 -3.66 -16.89
C TRP A 65 8.95 -2.42 -16.77
N GLU A 66 8.30 -2.22 -15.63
CA GLU A 66 7.41 -1.08 -15.41
C GLU A 66 7.95 -0.17 -14.32
N THR A 67 7.37 1.02 -14.22
CA THR A 67 7.64 1.90 -13.07
C THR A 67 6.78 1.45 -11.91
N TYR A 68 7.31 1.59 -10.69
CA TYR A 68 6.52 1.34 -9.50
C TYR A 68 5.25 2.20 -9.45
N ALA A 69 4.18 1.64 -8.88
CA ALA A 69 2.92 2.31 -8.62
C ALA A 69 2.53 2.16 -7.15
N LEU A 70 1.99 3.23 -6.57
CA LEU A 70 1.38 3.21 -5.25
C LEU A 70 -0.14 3.27 -5.40
N ARG A 71 -0.83 2.24 -4.92
CA ARG A 71 -2.28 2.11 -4.99
C ARG A 71 -2.87 2.01 -3.59
N ARG A 72 -4.17 2.31 -3.46
CA ARG A 72 -4.93 2.03 -2.24
C ARG A 72 -5.51 0.63 -2.34
N TRP A 73 -5.23 -0.21 -1.35
CA TRP A 73 -5.85 -1.52 -1.18
C TRP A 73 -6.66 -1.58 0.11
N LYS A 74 -7.57 -2.54 0.17
CA LYS A 74 -8.31 -2.88 1.39
C LYS A 74 -8.74 -4.34 1.38
N ARG A 75 -8.88 -4.92 2.56
CA ARG A 75 -9.63 -6.17 2.75
C ARG A 75 -11.12 -5.89 2.56
N THR A 76 -11.81 -6.75 1.82
CA THR A 76 -13.27 -6.69 1.62
C THR A 76 -13.99 -7.86 2.28
N ALA A 77 -13.28 -8.98 2.51
CA ALA A 77 -13.72 -10.13 3.29
C ALA A 77 -12.48 -10.89 3.86
N PRO A 78 -12.64 -11.91 4.72
CA PRO A 78 -11.50 -12.65 5.27
C PRO A 78 -10.55 -13.21 4.20
N ASP A 79 -11.04 -13.57 3.03
CA ASP A 79 -10.28 -14.10 1.89
C ASP A 79 -10.39 -13.21 0.64
N ALA A 80 -10.91 -11.99 0.74
CA ALA A 80 -11.08 -11.09 -0.40
C ALA A 80 -10.48 -9.71 -0.16
N LEU A 81 -9.89 -9.13 -1.21
CA LEU A 81 -9.35 -7.78 -1.19
C LEU A 81 -9.69 -7.04 -2.49
N SER A 82 -9.47 -5.72 -2.49
CA SER A 82 -9.60 -4.88 -3.67
C SER A 82 -8.57 -3.77 -3.67
N TRP A 83 -8.14 -3.33 -4.84
CA TRP A 83 -7.35 -2.11 -5.04
C TRP A 83 -7.86 -1.31 -6.24
N ASP A 84 -7.43 -0.06 -6.33
CA ASP A 84 -7.63 0.77 -7.52
C ASP A 84 -6.43 0.67 -8.45
N GLU A 85 -6.69 0.50 -9.73
CA GLU A 85 -5.68 0.51 -10.79
C GLU A 85 -6.21 1.39 -11.93
N ASP A 86 -5.58 2.56 -12.08
CA ASP A 86 -5.93 3.57 -13.10
C ASP A 86 -7.43 3.92 -13.17
N GLY A 87 -8.05 4.04 -11.99
CA GLY A 87 -9.47 4.39 -11.85
C GLY A 87 -10.43 3.20 -11.99
N ALA A 88 -9.92 1.99 -12.22
CA ALA A 88 -10.70 0.76 -12.19
C ALA A 88 -10.51 0.03 -10.86
N THR A 89 -11.60 -0.47 -10.29
CA THR A 89 -11.52 -1.36 -9.13
C THR A 89 -11.13 -2.77 -9.56
N VAL A 90 -9.98 -3.23 -9.10
CA VAL A 90 -9.53 -4.61 -9.20
C VAL A 90 -9.94 -5.35 -7.92
N SER A 91 -10.51 -6.54 -8.06
CA SER A 91 -10.89 -7.40 -6.93
C SER A 91 -10.09 -8.68 -6.96
N ALA A 92 -9.71 -9.23 -5.82
CA ALA A 92 -9.03 -10.52 -5.76
C ALA A 92 -9.48 -11.37 -4.58
N THR A 93 -9.46 -12.69 -4.79
CA THR A 93 -9.63 -13.70 -3.74
C THR A 93 -8.28 -14.33 -3.42
N VAL A 94 -7.97 -14.45 -2.13
CA VAL A 94 -6.80 -15.14 -1.60
C VAL A 94 -7.05 -16.64 -1.61
N ALA A 95 -6.62 -17.31 -2.68
CA ALA A 95 -6.77 -18.75 -2.83
C ALA A 95 -5.79 -19.55 -1.95
N LYS A 96 -4.61 -18.99 -1.69
CA LYS A 96 -3.58 -19.56 -0.80
C LYS A 96 -2.77 -18.45 -0.16
N LEU A 97 -2.53 -18.55 1.14
CA LEU A 97 -1.56 -17.71 1.85
C LEU A 97 -0.81 -18.57 2.87
N THR A 98 0.51 -18.59 2.75
CA THR A 98 1.42 -19.30 3.65
C THR A 98 2.61 -18.39 4.01
N ALA A 99 3.58 -18.91 4.76
CA ALA A 99 4.80 -18.18 5.06
C ALA A 99 5.66 -17.87 3.82
N THR A 100 5.50 -18.61 2.72
CA THR A 100 6.36 -18.50 1.52
C THR A 100 5.61 -18.25 0.24
N ASP A 101 4.34 -18.67 0.16
CA ASP A 101 3.53 -18.61 -1.06
C ASP A 101 2.26 -17.79 -0.86
N LEU A 102 1.89 -17.06 -1.91
CA LEU A 102 0.61 -16.37 -2.07
C LEU A 102 0.01 -16.76 -3.43
N THR A 103 -1.28 -17.05 -3.46
CA THR A 103 -2.04 -17.22 -4.72
C THR A 103 -3.26 -16.33 -4.68
N LEU A 104 -3.37 -15.46 -5.69
CA LEU A 104 -4.49 -14.55 -5.87
C LEU A 104 -5.27 -14.93 -7.12
N LYS A 105 -6.60 -15.00 -7.02
CA LYS A 105 -7.49 -15.01 -8.19
C LYS A 105 -7.95 -13.58 -8.41
N VAL A 106 -7.31 -12.90 -9.34
CA VAL A 106 -7.50 -11.48 -9.64
C VAL A 106 -8.56 -11.33 -10.72
N LYS A 107 -9.56 -10.51 -10.44
CA LYS A 107 -10.60 -10.12 -11.37
C LYS A 107 -10.40 -8.68 -11.80
N ALA A 108 -10.05 -8.49 -13.07
CA ALA A 108 -9.98 -7.19 -13.73
C ALA A 108 -11.00 -7.17 -14.87
N GLY A 109 -12.04 -6.34 -14.75
CA GLY A 109 -13.17 -6.36 -15.69
C GLY A 109 -13.94 -7.69 -15.64
N ARG A 110 -13.98 -8.42 -16.76
CA ARG A 110 -14.69 -9.72 -16.88
C ARG A 110 -13.79 -10.93 -16.65
N ASP A 111 -12.49 -10.76 -16.76
CA ASP A 111 -11.54 -11.87 -16.71
C ASP A 111 -11.12 -12.16 -15.28
N VAL A 112 -10.89 -13.45 -14.99
CA VAL A 112 -10.34 -13.91 -13.71
C VAL A 112 -9.04 -14.66 -14.02
N VAL A 113 -7.92 -14.12 -13.55
CA VAL A 113 -6.59 -14.67 -13.76
C VAL A 113 -6.02 -15.09 -12.41
N GLU A 114 -5.44 -16.29 -12.36
CA GLU A 114 -4.74 -16.76 -11.17
C GLU A 114 -3.28 -16.36 -11.23
N HIS A 115 -2.84 -15.60 -10.23
CA HIS A 115 -1.47 -15.15 -10.05
C HIS A 115 -0.83 -15.89 -8.86
N ARG A 116 0.40 -16.36 -9.06
CA ARG A 116 1.18 -17.08 -8.04
C ARG A 116 2.41 -16.28 -7.68
N TYR A 117 2.57 -16.00 -6.40
CA TYR A 117 3.69 -15.26 -5.86
C TYR A 117 4.42 -16.08 -4.81
N ALA A 118 5.72 -15.82 -4.69
CA ALA A 118 6.56 -16.37 -3.63
C ALA A 118 7.38 -15.26 -2.98
N ARG A 119 7.89 -15.54 -1.77
CA ARG A 119 8.88 -14.66 -1.14
C ARG A 119 10.19 -14.72 -1.93
N PRO A 120 10.77 -13.57 -2.31
CA PRO A 120 12.07 -13.55 -2.96
C PRO A 120 13.18 -13.95 -1.96
N LYS A 121 14.24 -14.58 -2.47
CA LYS A 121 15.49 -14.75 -1.71
C LYS A 121 16.19 -13.40 -1.65
N VAL A 122 16.72 -13.02 -0.49
CA VAL A 122 17.48 -11.77 -0.32
C VAL A 122 18.98 -12.07 -0.40
N PRO A 123 19.78 -11.28 -1.15
CA PRO A 123 19.35 -10.13 -1.96
C PRO A 123 18.61 -10.53 -3.24
N PHE A 124 17.66 -9.71 -3.66
CA PHE A 124 16.96 -9.82 -4.93
C PHE A 124 17.07 -8.51 -5.70
N VAL A 125 17.39 -8.58 -6.99
CA VAL A 125 17.39 -7.46 -7.91
C VAL A 125 16.65 -7.92 -9.15
N CYS A 126 15.66 -7.13 -9.57
CA CYS A 126 15.00 -7.33 -10.85
C CYS A 126 16.06 -7.25 -11.96
N PRO A 127 16.13 -8.23 -12.89
CA PRO A 127 17.06 -8.13 -14.01
C PRO A 127 16.76 -6.85 -14.79
N ASP A 128 17.76 -5.96 -14.88
CA ASP A 128 17.62 -4.74 -15.65
C ASP A 128 17.32 -5.09 -17.11
N MET A 129 16.49 -4.28 -17.76
CA MET A 129 16.29 -4.43 -19.19
C MET A 129 17.64 -4.20 -19.88
N LYS A 130 17.95 -5.02 -20.87
CA LYS A 130 19.01 -4.65 -21.82
C LYS A 130 18.58 -3.34 -22.45
N ARG A 131 19.34 -2.27 -22.21
CA ARG A 131 19.20 -1.01 -22.93
C ARG A 131 19.56 -1.18 -24.40
#